data_AF-A0A373WM30-F1
#
_entry.id   AF-A0A373WM30-F1
#
_cell.length_a   1.000
_cell.length_b   1.000
_cell.length_c   1.000
_cell.angle_alpha   90.00
_cell.angle_beta   90.00
_cell.angle_gamma   90.00
#
_symmetry.space_group_name_H-M   'P 1'
#
loop_
_entity.id
_entity.type
_entity.pdbx_description
1 polymer ?
#
loop_
_entity_poly.entity_id
_entity_poly.type
_entity_poly.pdbx_seq_one_letter_code
_entity_poly.pdbx_strand_id
1 'polypeptide(L)'
;MNEIKLRPGEEFVYNGIRFICLDVINGNYLAITAECWCEKRFNEEYKDGCNNWEKSTLRRVLNENVLEDHFNTEHLIKQTSDLVADNGDKAYGTCEDYITLLSCEQYRKYRDYVPLFEECMWTLTPWRCDTGNAYYVRYVYPAGAIYSTNAISSFGLAPVCLFNSDNLTLRRQAQLISAE
;
A
#
# COMPACT_ATOMS: atom_id res chain seq x y z
N MET A 1 -4.22 -29.59 -15.17
CA MET A 1 -3.70 -29.05 -13.90
C MET A 1 -4.52 -27.81 -13.60
N ASN A 2 -5.33 -27.81 -12.54
CA ASN A 2 -6.18 -26.67 -12.23
C ASN A 2 -5.29 -25.54 -11.70
N GLU A 3 -5.27 -24.39 -12.38
CA GLU A 3 -4.62 -23.19 -11.87
C GLU A 3 -5.29 -22.78 -10.56
N ILE A 4 -4.52 -22.75 -9.47
CA ILE A 4 -4.99 -22.20 -8.20
C ILE A 4 -4.94 -20.68 -8.33
N LYS A 5 -6.09 -20.06 -8.60
CA LYS A 5 -6.24 -18.60 -8.65
C LYS A 5 -6.64 -18.07 -7.27
N LEU A 6 -5.93 -17.04 -6.80
CA LEU A 6 -6.27 -16.34 -5.56
C LEU A 6 -7.58 -15.55 -5.76
N ARG A 7 -8.45 -15.61 -4.76
CA ARG A 7 -9.68 -14.80 -4.69
C ARG A 7 -9.50 -13.63 -3.71
N PRO A 8 -10.21 -12.52 -3.89
CA PRO A 8 -10.27 -11.46 -2.89
C PRO A 8 -10.63 -12.02 -1.49
N GLY A 9 -9.93 -11.55 -0.47
CA GLY A 9 -10.00 -12.02 0.91
C GLY A 9 -9.09 -13.23 1.23
N GLU A 10 -8.51 -13.91 0.24
CA GLU A 10 -7.59 -15.02 0.51
C GLU A 10 -6.19 -14.54 0.89
N GLU A 11 -5.61 -15.21 1.90
CA GLU A 11 -4.24 -14.97 2.33
C GLU A 11 -3.21 -15.78 1.53
N PHE A 12 -2.02 -15.21 1.36
CA PHE A 12 -0.85 -15.89 0.84
C PHE A 12 0.44 -15.37 1.47
N VAL A 13 1.50 -16.16 1.40
CA VAL A 13 2.82 -15.79 1.90
C VAL A 13 3.76 -15.51 0.74
N TYR A 14 4.45 -14.38 0.77
CA TYR A 14 5.50 -14.02 -0.17
C TYR A 14 6.76 -13.62 0.61
N ASN A 15 7.89 -14.31 0.38
CA ASN A 15 9.14 -14.08 1.10
C ASN A 15 8.99 -13.99 2.63
N GLY A 16 8.12 -14.83 3.22
CA GLY A 16 7.86 -14.86 4.66
C GLY A 16 6.85 -13.82 5.16
N ILE A 17 6.31 -12.99 4.27
CA ILE A 17 5.36 -11.93 4.59
C ILE A 17 3.96 -12.38 4.21
N ARG A 18 3.00 -12.26 5.14
CA ARG A 18 1.58 -12.55 4.86
C ARG A 18 0.91 -11.37 4.14
N PHE A 19 0.19 -11.69 3.08
CA PHE A 19 -0.61 -10.77 2.28
C PHE A 19 -2.06 -11.25 2.18
N ILE A 20 -2.99 -10.30 2.07
CA ILE A 20 -4.41 -10.53 1.75
C ILE A 20 -4.65 -10.01 0.34
N CYS A 21 -5.19 -10.86 -0.54
CA CYS A 21 -5.63 -10.45 -1.87
C CYS A 21 -6.84 -9.51 -1.75
N LEU A 22 -6.75 -8.30 -2.30
CA LEU A 22 -7.82 -7.29 -2.28
C LEU A 22 -8.66 -7.30 -3.57
N ASP A 23 -8.02 -7.52 -4.73
CA ASP A 23 -8.68 -7.53 -6.04
C ASP A 23 -7.84 -8.29 -7.08
N VAL A 24 -8.49 -8.66 -8.19
CA VAL A 24 -7.83 -9.22 -9.38
C VAL A 24 -7.91 -8.20 -10.52
N ILE A 25 -6.79 -7.54 -10.81
CA ILE A 25 -6.70 -6.46 -11.81
C ILE A 25 -5.94 -6.97 -13.02
N ASN A 26 -6.62 -7.06 -14.17
CA ASN A 26 -6.03 -7.56 -15.42
C ASN A 26 -5.34 -8.92 -15.26
N GLY A 27 -5.91 -9.81 -14.44
CA GLY A 27 -5.36 -11.13 -14.11
C GLY A 27 -4.32 -11.15 -12.99
N ASN A 28 -3.87 -10.00 -12.49
CA ASN A 28 -2.86 -9.86 -11.44
C ASN A 28 -3.48 -9.58 -10.07
N TYR A 29 -2.71 -9.81 -9.00
CA TYR A 29 -3.25 -9.79 -7.63
C TYR A 29 -2.86 -8.50 -6.90
N LEU A 30 -3.82 -7.61 -6.67
CA LEU A 30 -3.63 -6.47 -5.77
C LEU A 30 -3.71 -7.00 -4.34
N ALA A 31 -2.71 -6.77 -3.51
CA ALA A 31 -2.67 -7.31 -2.16
C ALA A 31 -2.06 -6.33 -1.16
N ILE A 32 -2.55 -6.38 0.07
CA ILE A 32 -2.03 -5.62 1.23
C ILE A 32 -1.42 -6.58 2.23
N THR A 33 -0.45 -6.12 3.03
CA THR A 33 0.07 -6.93 4.13
C THR A 33 -1.02 -7.23 5.15
N ALA A 34 -1.04 -8.46 5.67
CA ALA A 34 -2.04 -8.89 6.66
C ALA A 34 -1.78 -8.29 8.05
N GLU A 35 -0.58 -7.78 8.29
CA GLU A 35 -0.12 -7.20 9.55
C GLU A 35 0.54 -5.84 9.29
N CYS A 36 0.49 -4.99 10.33
CA CYS A 36 1.27 -3.75 10.36
C CYS A 36 2.74 -4.13 10.54
N TRP A 37 3.62 -3.62 9.69
CA TRP A 37 5.05 -3.95 9.79
C TRP A 37 5.77 -3.14 10.86
N CYS A 38 5.45 -1.85 10.93
CA CYS A 38 6.01 -0.89 11.87
C CYS A 38 5.25 0.43 11.77
N GLU A 39 5.49 1.30 12.74
CA GLU A 39 5.08 2.70 12.65
C GLU A 39 6.18 3.54 12.02
N LYS A 40 5.82 4.37 11.03
CA LYS A 40 6.77 5.29 10.40
C LYS A 40 6.12 6.63 10.07
N ARG A 41 6.94 7.68 10.01
CA ARG A 41 6.50 8.98 9.50
C ARG A 41 6.23 8.92 8.01
N PHE A 42 5.19 9.64 7.57
CA PHE A 42 4.92 9.83 6.15
C PHE A 42 6.03 10.66 5.51
N ASN A 43 6.41 11.77 6.16
CA ASN A 43 7.54 12.59 5.77
C ASN A 43 8.40 12.97 6.99
N GLU A 44 9.73 12.94 6.87
CA GLU A 44 10.61 13.31 7.99
C GLU A 44 10.61 14.82 8.27
N GLU A 45 10.51 15.66 7.24
CA GLU A 45 10.54 17.11 7.37
C GLU A 45 9.13 17.71 7.44
N TYR A 46 8.92 18.60 8.42
CA TYR A 46 7.72 19.43 8.47
C TYR A 46 7.88 20.67 7.59
N LYS A 47 7.31 20.63 6.38
CA LYS A 47 7.29 21.76 5.44
C LYS A 47 6.03 21.70 4.60
N ASP A 48 5.69 22.82 3.98
CA ASP A 48 4.57 22.86 3.07
C ASP A 48 4.78 21.90 1.88
N GLY A 49 3.74 21.13 1.56
CA GLY A 49 3.80 20.04 0.59
C GLY A 49 4.34 18.71 1.13
N CYS A 50 4.61 18.58 2.43
CA CYS A 50 5.12 17.32 3.01
C CYS A 50 4.08 16.18 3.03
N ASN A 51 2.81 16.47 2.73
CA ASN A 51 1.78 15.45 2.52
C ASN A 51 1.75 14.89 1.09
N ASN A 52 2.60 15.36 0.17
CA ASN A 52 2.69 14.82 -1.18
C ASN A 52 3.41 13.45 -1.17
N TRP A 53 2.65 12.39 -1.42
CA TRP A 53 3.16 11.01 -1.50
C TRP A 53 4.35 10.88 -2.46
N GLU A 54 4.27 11.46 -3.65
CA GLU A 54 5.31 11.40 -4.70
C GLU A 54 6.69 11.81 -4.16
N LYS A 55 6.71 12.79 -3.26
CA LYS A 55 7.92 13.40 -2.68
C LYS A 55 8.21 12.94 -1.25
N SER A 56 7.37 12.07 -0.71
CA SER A 56 7.45 11.66 0.68
C SER A 56 8.67 10.78 0.95
N THR A 57 9.27 10.92 2.14
CA THR A 57 10.35 10.03 2.56
C THR A 57 9.86 8.58 2.74
N LEU A 58 8.59 8.38 3.12
CA LEU A 58 8.03 7.04 3.26
C LEU A 58 7.95 6.29 1.92
N ARG A 59 7.52 6.96 0.85
CA ARG A 59 7.50 6.38 -0.51
C ARG A 59 8.87 5.88 -0.94
N ARG A 60 9.92 6.68 -0.67
CA ARG A 60 11.30 6.31 -0.96
C ARG A 60 11.74 5.08 -0.16
N VAL A 61 11.48 5.05 1.14
CA VAL A 61 11.78 3.87 1.97
C VAL A 61 11.11 2.61 1.42
N LEU A 62 9.85 2.71 0.98
CA LEU A 62 9.13 1.59 0.38
C LEU A 62 9.73 1.13 -0.94
N ASN A 63 10.01 2.05 -1.87
CA ASN A 63 10.42 1.71 -3.23
C ASN A 63 11.95 1.66 -3.46
N GLU A 64 12.74 1.97 -2.44
CA GLU A 64 14.21 1.79 -2.41
C GLU A 64 14.54 0.62 -1.46
N ASN A 65 14.56 0.86 -0.15
CA ASN A 65 15.04 -0.11 0.84
C ASN A 65 14.17 -1.36 0.95
N VAL A 66 12.87 -1.19 1.21
CA VAL A 66 11.95 -2.32 1.41
C VAL A 66 11.82 -3.16 0.15
N LEU A 67 11.77 -2.51 -1.02
CA LEU A 67 11.71 -3.19 -2.30
C LEU A 67 12.95 -4.06 -2.53
N GLU A 68 14.16 -3.52 -2.29
CA GLU A 68 15.43 -4.24 -2.43
C GLU A 68 15.56 -5.41 -1.45
N ASP A 69 15.18 -5.20 -0.19
CA ASP A 69 15.38 -6.19 0.88
C ASP A 69 14.37 -7.35 0.83
N HIS A 70 13.14 -7.10 0.37
CA HIS A 70 12.03 -8.03 0.56
C HIS A 70 11.33 -8.50 -0.73
N PHE A 71 11.56 -7.87 -1.89
CA PHE A 71 10.80 -8.17 -3.10
C PHE A 71 11.68 -8.36 -4.34
N ASN A 72 11.18 -9.17 -5.27
CA ASN A 72 11.69 -9.22 -6.63
C ASN A 72 10.78 -8.37 -7.54
N THR A 73 11.35 -7.36 -8.19
CA THR A 73 10.63 -6.46 -9.11
C THR A 73 10.01 -7.21 -10.30
N GLU A 74 10.59 -8.34 -10.73
CA GLU A 74 9.99 -9.17 -11.78
C GLU A 74 8.66 -9.79 -11.34
N HIS A 75 8.44 -9.96 -10.03
CA HIS A 75 7.20 -10.50 -9.49
C HIS A 75 6.13 -9.41 -9.26
N LEU A 76 6.47 -8.14 -9.45
CA LEU A 76 5.60 -7.00 -9.18
C LEU A 76 5.28 -6.24 -10.46
N ILE A 77 4.13 -5.60 -10.46
CA ILE A 77 3.70 -4.67 -11.50
C ILE A 77 3.57 -3.30 -10.85
N LYS A 78 4.08 -2.26 -11.53
CA LYS A 78 3.91 -0.89 -11.05
C LYS A 78 2.43 -0.52 -11.04
N GLN A 79 2.03 0.13 -9.95
CA GLN A 79 0.70 0.68 -9.76
C GLN A 79 0.74 2.18 -10.04
N THR A 80 -0.17 2.66 -10.89
CA THR A 80 -0.41 4.10 -11.04
C THR A 80 -1.41 4.54 -9.98
N SER A 81 -0.99 5.46 -9.10
CA SER A 81 -1.85 6.05 -8.07
C SER A 81 -2.23 7.48 -8.48
N ASP A 82 -3.53 7.80 -8.39
CA ASP A 82 -4.00 9.19 -8.47
C ASP A 82 -3.88 9.84 -7.10
N LEU A 83 -3.18 10.97 -7.05
CA LEU A 83 -2.90 11.72 -5.82
C LEU A 83 -3.92 12.83 -5.59
N VAL A 84 -5.18 12.60 -6.00
CA VAL A 84 -6.30 13.48 -5.65
C VAL A 84 -6.39 13.60 -4.13
N ALA A 85 -6.40 14.83 -3.66
CA ALA A 85 -6.65 15.12 -2.26
C ALA A 85 -8.09 14.82 -1.87
N ASP A 86 -8.33 14.66 -0.57
CA ASP A 86 -9.66 14.37 -0.05
C ASP A 86 -10.69 15.49 -0.30
N ASN A 87 -10.23 16.73 -0.53
CA ASN A 87 -11.08 17.84 -0.98
C ASN A 87 -11.31 17.89 -2.51
N GLY A 88 -10.77 16.92 -3.27
CA GLY A 88 -10.89 16.83 -4.73
C GLY A 88 -9.82 17.57 -5.52
N ASP A 89 -8.84 18.21 -4.87
CA ASP A 89 -7.73 18.89 -5.54
C ASP A 89 -6.79 17.87 -6.23
N LYS A 90 -6.35 18.17 -7.45
CA LYS A 90 -5.56 17.28 -8.32
C LYS A 90 -4.14 17.79 -8.58
N ALA A 91 -3.70 18.84 -7.88
CA ALA A 91 -2.41 19.48 -8.16
C ALA A 91 -1.18 18.55 -8.04
N TYR A 92 -1.26 17.45 -7.28
CA TYR A 92 -0.16 16.48 -7.17
C TYR A 92 -0.13 15.43 -8.29
N GLY A 93 -1.15 15.36 -9.15
CA GLY A 93 -1.15 14.48 -10.31
C GLY A 93 -1.13 13.00 -9.95
N THR A 94 -0.29 12.23 -10.64
CA THR A 94 -0.19 10.76 -10.50
C THR A 94 1.25 10.32 -10.28
N CYS A 95 1.45 9.19 -9.62
CA CYS A 95 2.77 8.54 -9.52
C CYS A 95 2.69 7.04 -9.81
N GLU A 96 3.84 6.43 -10.11
CA GLU A 96 3.97 4.99 -10.31
C GLU A 96 4.91 4.37 -9.29
N ASP A 97 4.44 3.33 -8.61
CA ASP A 97 5.14 2.67 -7.51
C ASP A 97 5.01 1.15 -7.60
N TYR A 98 6.05 0.40 -7.23
CA TYR A 98 5.92 -1.05 -7.03
C TYR A 98 5.18 -1.33 -5.71
N ILE A 99 5.54 -0.57 -4.67
CA ILE A 99 4.98 -0.68 -3.33
C ILE A 99 4.35 0.66 -2.98
N THR A 100 3.04 0.66 -2.74
CA THR A 100 2.27 1.86 -2.42
C THR A 100 1.46 1.67 -1.15
N LEU A 101 0.63 2.64 -0.81
CA LEU A 101 -0.40 2.57 0.21
C LEU A 101 -1.78 2.65 -0.44
N LEU A 102 -2.83 2.20 0.24
CA LEU A 102 -4.19 2.44 -0.26
C LEU A 102 -4.48 3.95 -0.27
N SER A 103 -5.15 4.42 -1.30
CA SER A 103 -5.89 5.69 -1.22
C SER A 103 -7.13 5.52 -0.32
N CYS A 104 -7.70 6.63 0.16
CA CYS A 104 -8.97 6.59 0.89
C CYS A 104 -10.11 5.94 0.08
N GLU A 105 -10.13 6.13 -1.24
CA GLU A 105 -11.12 5.49 -2.11
C GLU A 105 -10.90 3.97 -2.20
N GLN A 106 -9.65 3.53 -2.40
CA GLN A 106 -9.32 2.11 -2.42
C GLN A 106 -9.61 1.45 -1.06
N TYR A 107 -9.30 2.12 0.05
CA TYR A 107 -9.66 1.64 1.38
C TYR A 107 -11.17 1.42 1.53
N ARG A 108 -11.99 2.39 1.10
CA ARG A 108 -13.45 2.24 1.13
C ARG A 108 -13.93 1.11 0.22
N LYS A 109 -13.32 0.95 -0.96
CA LYS A 109 -13.65 -0.13 -1.91
C LYS A 109 -13.34 -1.52 -1.33
N TYR A 110 -12.19 -1.67 -0.66
CA TYR A 110 -11.70 -2.97 -0.17
C TYR A 110 -11.89 -3.17 1.34
N ARG A 111 -12.75 -2.37 1.97
CA ARG A 111 -12.87 -2.30 3.43
C ARG A 111 -13.09 -3.66 4.07
N ASP A 112 -13.86 -4.53 3.44
CA ASP A 112 -14.20 -5.87 3.97
C ASP A 112 -12.97 -6.79 4.12
N TYR A 113 -11.89 -6.52 3.41
CA TYR A 113 -10.66 -7.33 3.42
C TYR A 113 -9.49 -6.66 4.14
N VAL A 114 -9.52 -5.34 4.33
CA VAL A 114 -8.43 -4.60 4.98
C VAL A 114 -8.52 -4.77 6.50
N PRO A 115 -7.46 -5.26 7.17
CA PRO A 115 -7.42 -5.34 8.63
C PRO A 115 -7.54 -3.98 9.29
N LEU A 116 -8.06 -3.98 10.52
CA LEU A 116 -8.01 -2.84 11.41
C LEU A 116 -6.76 -2.94 12.28
N PHE A 117 -5.81 -2.05 12.06
CA PHE A 117 -4.52 -2.04 12.75
C PHE A 117 -4.58 -1.13 13.98
N GLU A 118 -4.06 -1.59 15.13
CA GLU A 118 -3.99 -0.81 16.38
C GLU A 118 -3.08 0.42 16.23
N GLU A 119 -2.05 0.30 15.40
CA GLU A 119 -1.08 1.35 15.06
C GLU A 119 -1.66 2.43 14.13
N CYS A 120 -2.96 2.35 13.82
CA CYS A 120 -3.59 3.00 12.66
C CYS A 120 -2.97 2.53 11.33
N MET A 121 -3.45 3.06 10.21
CA MET A 121 -2.86 2.79 8.89
C MET A 121 -2.75 4.06 8.07
N TRP A 122 -1.55 4.34 7.57
CA TRP A 122 -1.37 5.41 6.59
C TRP A 122 -2.12 5.14 5.29
N THR A 123 -2.66 6.21 4.71
CA THR A 123 -3.08 6.23 3.29
C THR A 123 -2.14 7.15 2.51
N LEU A 124 -2.14 7.04 1.18
CA LEU A 124 -1.42 8.01 0.34
C LEU A 124 -2.21 9.30 0.09
N THR A 125 -3.46 9.40 0.57
CA THR A 125 -4.36 10.51 0.24
C THR A 125 -4.01 11.77 1.05
N PRO A 126 -3.59 12.87 0.42
CA PRO A 126 -3.41 14.14 1.11
C PRO A 126 -4.78 14.73 1.47
N TRP A 127 -4.83 15.55 2.52
CA TRP A 127 -6.06 16.28 2.86
C TRP A 127 -6.42 17.35 1.81
N ARG A 128 -5.39 18.07 1.34
CA ARG A 128 -5.41 19.14 0.34
C ARG A 128 -4.00 19.39 -0.19
N CYS A 129 -3.86 20.00 -1.36
CA CYS A 129 -2.57 20.21 -2.03
C CYS A 129 -2.05 21.65 -1.95
N ASP A 130 -2.93 22.61 -1.66
CA ASP A 130 -2.61 24.03 -1.71
C ASP A 130 -1.80 24.54 -0.51
N THR A 131 -1.06 25.61 -0.77
CA THR A 131 -0.01 26.12 0.12
C THR A 131 -0.55 26.59 1.47
N GLY A 132 0.22 26.37 2.52
CA GLY A 132 -0.11 26.77 3.90
C GLY A 132 -0.95 25.76 4.67
N ASN A 133 -1.45 24.70 4.02
CA ASN A 133 -2.13 23.57 4.67
C ASN A 133 -1.73 22.19 4.10
N ALA A 134 -0.71 22.15 3.24
CA ALA A 134 -0.26 20.94 2.54
C ALA A 134 0.67 20.07 3.41
N TYR A 135 0.23 19.74 4.63
CA TYR A 135 0.97 18.91 5.58
C TYR A 135 0.11 17.85 6.26
N TYR A 136 -1.20 17.86 6.00
CA TYR A 136 -2.11 16.83 6.51
C TYR A 136 -2.28 15.68 5.51
N VAL A 137 -2.17 14.45 6.02
CA VAL A 137 -2.40 13.19 5.29
C VAL A 137 -3.56 12.45 5.95
N ARG A 138 -4.34 11.72 5.15
CA ARG A 138 -5.41 10.85 5.65
C ARG A 138 -4.85 9.53 6.20
N TYR A 139 -5.43 9.07 7.30
CA TYR A 139 -5.10 7.78 7.89
C TYR A 139 -6.38 7.08 8.37
N VAL A 140 -6.31 5.76 8.56
CA VAL A 140 -7.39 4.93 9.08
C VAL A 140 -7.12 4.64 10.55
N TYR A 141 -8.05 5.03 11.42
CA TYR A 141 -8.02 4.76 12.86
C TYR A 141 -8.34 3.28 13.13
N PRO A 142 -7.96 2.69 14.29
CA PRO A 142 -8.22 1.28 14.58
C PRO A 142 -9.70 0.88 14.53
N ALA A 143 -10.63 1.83 14.70
CA ALA A 143 -12.06 1.58 14.52
C ALA A 143 -12.54 1.62 13.04
N GLY A 144 -11.65 1.85 12.09
CA GLY A 144 -11.93 1.91 10.64
C GLY A 144 -12.41 3.27 10.12
N ALA A 145 -12.43 4.30 10.95
CA ALA A 145 -12.77 5.65 10.52
C ALA A 145 -11.55 6.37 9.91
N ILE A 146 -11.77 7.16 8.87
CA ILE A 146 -10.72 7.99 8.24
C ILE A 146 -10.63 9.33 8.97
N TYR A 147 -9.41 9.69 9.39
CA TYR A 147 -9.07 10.98 9.97
C TYR A 147 -7.93 11.65 9.20
N SER A 148 -7.51 12.83 9.64
CA SER A 148 -6.32 13.53 9.13
C SER A 148 -5.36 13.84 10.26
N THR A 149 -4.08 13.86 9.94
CA THR A 149 -2.99 14.18 10.87
C THR A 149 -1.78 14.71 10.10
N ASN A 150 -0.82 15.30 10.81
CA ASN A 150 0.39 15.84 10.19
C ASN A 150 1.24 14.71 9.58
N ALA A 151 1.88 14.96 8.44
CA ALA A 151 2.75 13.99 7.76
C ALA A 151 3.98 13.57 8.58
N ILE A 152 4.32 14.34 9.62
CA ILE A 152 5.42 14.04 10.56
C ILE A 152 5.01 13.16 11.75
N SER A 153 3.73 12.82 11.88
CA SER A 153 3.26 11.81 12.83
C SER A 153 3.71 10.42 12.40
N SER A 154 3.80 9.47 13.33
CA SER A 154 4.08 8.07 13.03
C SER A 154 2.79 7.26 13.11
N PHE A 155 2.52 6.42 12.10
CA PHE A 155 1.41 5.48 12.07
C PHE A 155 1.81 4.20 11.35
N GLY A 156 0.97 3.19 11.50
CA GLY A 156 1.17 1.87 10.93
C GLY A 156 1.35 1.86 9.42
N LEU A 157 2.30 1.04 8.99
CA LEU A 157 2.64 0.80 7.60
C LEU A 157 2.06 -0.54 7.15
N ALA A 158 1.13 -0.48 6.20
CA ALA A 158 0.57 -1.64 5.52
C ALA A 158 0.82 -1.53 3.99
N PRO A 159 1.97 -2.05 3.51
CA PRO A 159 2.34 -2.02 2.10
C PRO A 159 1.31 -2.68 1.18
N VAL A 160 1.11 -2.09 0.00
CA VAL A 160 0.24 -2.60 -1.05
C VAL A 160 1.05 -2.86 -2.32
N CYS A 161 0.95 -4.07 -2.85
CA CYS A 161 1.65 -4.53 -4.04
C CYS A 161 0.67 -5.10 -5.07
N LEU A 162 0.96 -4.90 -6.35
CA LEU A 162 0.30 -5.63 -7.44
C LEU A 162 1.24 -6.74 -7.91
N PHE A 163 0.91 -7.99 -7.60
CA PHE A 163 1.75 -9.12 -7.93
C PHE A 163 1.40 -9.70 -9.30
N ASN A 164 2.44 -9.99 -10.08
CA ASN A 164 2.33 -10.74 -11.32
C ASN A 164 1.85 -12.17 -11.02
N SER A 165 0.71 -12.55 -11.63
CA SER A 165 0.06 -13.84 -11.35
C SER A 165 0.91 -15.04 -11.74
N ASP A 166 1.65 -14.94 -12.84
CA ASP A 166 2.41 -16.06 -13.40
C ASP A 166 3.56 -16.41 -12.45
N ASN A 167 4.28 -15.38 -11.98
CA ASN A 167 5.38 -15.53 -11.04
C ASN A 167 4.93 -16.04 -9.66
N LEU A 168 3.79 -15.57 -9.15
CA LEU A 168 3.22 -16.06 -7.88
C LEU A 168 2.79 -17.52 -7.97
N THR A 169 2.17 -17.91 -9.10
CA THR A 169 1.67 -19.27 -9.30
C THR A 169 2.82 -20.26 -9.41
N LEU A 170 3.89 -19.91 -10.15
CA LEU A 170 5.11 -20.72 -10.25
C LEU A 170 5.75 -20.97 -8.88
N ARG A 171 5.84 -19.93 -8.03
CA ARG A 171 6.38 -20.08 -6.67
C ARG A 171 5.54 -21.00 -5.78
N ARG A 172 4.21 -20.87 -5.80
CA ARG A 172 3.33 -21.75 -5.03
C ARG A 172 3.49 -23.20 -5.44
N GLN A 173 3.61 -23.48 -6.74
CA GLN A 173 3.86 -24.83 -7.23
C GLN A 173 5.21 -25.37 -6.75
N ALA A 174 6.27 -24.56 -6.82
CA ALA A 174 7.60 -24.97 -6.34
C ALA A 174 7.60 -25.29 -4.84
N GLN A 175 6.91 -24.49 -4.02
CA GLN A 175 6.78 -24.73 -2.57
C GLN A 175 6.02 -26.02 -2.26
N LEU A 176 4.95 -26.33 -3.00
CA LEU A 176 4.19 -27.57 -2.86
C LEU A 176 5.05 -28.80 -3.20
N ILE A 177 5.88 -28.72 -4.24
CA ILE A 177 6.78 -29.82 -4.64
C ILE A 177 7.88 -30.06 -3.57
N SER A 178 8.36 -29.00 -2.91
CA SER A 178 9.41 -29.12 -1.89
C SER A 178 8.93 -29.63 -0.52
N ALA A 179 7.62 -29.80 -0.33
CA ALA A 179 7.02 -30.22 0.93
C ALA A 179 6.74 -31.74 1.02
N GLU A 180 7.20 -32.53 0.03
CA GLU A 180 7.11 -34.00 -0.02
C GLU A 180 8.42 -34.70 0.37
#